data_AF-A0A5E4K540-F1
#
_entry.id   AF-A0A5E4K540-F1
#
_cell.length_a   1.000
_cell.length_b   1.000
_cell.length_c   1.000
_cell.angle_alpha   90.00
_cell.angle_beta   90.00
_cell.angle_gamma   90.00
#
_symmetry.space_group_name_H-M   'P 1'
#
loop_
_entity.id
_entity.type
_entity.pdbx_description
1 polymer ?
#
loop_
_entity_poly.entity_id
_entity_poly.type
_entity_poly.pdbx_seq_one_letter_code
_entity_poly.pdbx_strand_id
1 'polypeptide(L)'
;MTKCPLCGTEMRKERKEIEKGVWATVEVCPQCKDEWIDEKEHDRLVDLFRRKTFNLGGSIAVRIPKEIADALSIREGTEVNFSVQDNKIIISKATS
;
A
#
# COMPACT_ATOMS: atom_id res chain seq x y z
N MET A 1 23.78 0.99 8.64
CA MET A 1 23.80 0.53 7.23
C MET A 1 23.75 -0.98 7.26
N THR A 2 22.82 -1.56 6.53
CA THR A 2 22.56 -3.00 6.51
C THR A 2 23.39 -3.63 5.40
N LYS A 3 24.04 -4.76 5.71
CA LYS A 3 24.80 -5.54 4.72
C LYS A 3 23.90 -6.61 4.14
N CYS A 4 24.03 -6.87 2.85
CA CYS A 4 23.29 -7.94 2.19
C CYS A 4 23.64 -9.29 2.86
N PRO A 5 22.65 -10.10 3.28
CA PRO A 5 22.91 -11.38 3.92
C PRO A 5 23.47 -12.45 2.97
N LEU A 6 23.38 -12.23 1.65
CA LEU A 6 23.85 -13.16 0.62
C LEU A 6 25.32 -12.94 0.21
N CYS A 7 25.77 -11.68 0.16
CA CYS A 7 27.10 -11.34 -0.36
C CYS A 7 27.89 -10.38 0.52
N GLY A 8 27.31 -9.85 1.60
CA GLY A 8 27.96 -8.92 2.53
C GLY A 8 28.12 -7.49 2.04
N THR A 9 27.75 -7.19 0.79
CA THR A 9 27.83 -5.85 0.20
C THR A 9 26.87 -4.88 0.89
N GLU A 10 27.30 -3.62 1.07
CA GLU A 10 26.44 -2.57 1.61
C GLU A 10 25.24 -2.31 0.70
N MET A 11 24.07 -2.27 1.32
CA MET A 11 22.81 -2.05 0.63
C MET A 11 22.53 -0.57 0.43
N ARG A 12 21.79 -0.25 -0.65
CA ARG A 12 21.37 1.11 -0.99
C ARG A 12 19.89 1.27 -0.69
N LYS A 13 19.52 2.38 -0.06
CA LYS A 13 18.11 2.73 0.16
C LYS A 13 17.55 3.37 -1.10
N GLU A 14 16.47 2.81 -1.61
CA GLU A 14 15.73 3.33 -2.75
C GLU A 14 14.25 3.48 -2.37
N ARG A 15 13.59 4.51 -2.89
CA ARG A 15 12.15 4.67 -2.74
C ARG A 15 11.48 4.08 -3.96
N LYS A 16 10.75 2.99 -3.79
CA LYS A 16 10.06 2.28 -4.90
C LYS A 16 8.57 2.18 -4.65
N GLU A 17 7.83 2.12 -5.75
CA GLU A 17 6.41 1.83 -5.75
C GLU A 17 6.24 0.30 -5.77
N ILE A 18 5.77 -0.28 -4.67
CA ILE A 18 5.61 -1.73 -4.51
C ILE A 18 4.20 -2.21 -4.92
N GLU A 19 3.21 -1.34 -4.77
CA GLU A 19 1.88 -1.45 -5.36
C GLU A 19 1.45 -0.07 -5.85
N LYS A 20 0.46 -0.01 -6.75
CA LYS A 20 0.02 1.27 -7.35
C LYS A 20 -0.45 2.26 -6.27
N GLY A 21 0.27 3.37 -6.13
CA GLY A 21 0.08 4.40 -5.10
C GLY A 21 0.79 4.12 -3.77
N VAL A 22 1.47 2.98 -3.64
CA VAL A 22 2.12 2.50 -2.41
C VAL A 22 3.63 2.57 -2.56
N TRP A 23 4.22 3.53 -1.86
CA TRP A 23 5.65 3.76 -1.88
C TRP A 23 6.30 3.26 -0.59
N ALA A 24 7.33 2.44 -0.74
CA ALA A 24 8.12 1.92 0.37
C ALA A 24 9.60 2.27 0.19
N THR A 25 10.29 2.44 1.30
CA THR A 25 11.75 2.48 1.29
C THR A 25 12.27 1.04 1.27
N VAL A 26 12.90 0.65 0.16
CA VAL A 26 13.51 -0.67 0.00
C VAL A 26 15.03 -0.56 0.10
N GLU A 27 15.67 -1.55 0.67
CA GLU A 27 17.12 -1.72 0.63
C GLU A 27 17.45 -2.67 -0.50
N VAL A 28 18.19 -2.18 -1.50
CA VAL A 28 18.59 -2.95 -2.68
C VAL A 28 20.06 -3.30 -2.58
N CYS A 29 20.38 -4.58 -2.74
CA CYS A 29 21.76 -5.00 -2.91
C CYS A 29 22.23 -4.67 -4.33
N PRO A 30 23.29 -3.85 -4.54
CA PRO A 30 23.74 -3.50 -5.89
C PRO A 30 24.34 -4.68 -6.66
N GLN A 31 24.73 -5.75 -5.97
CA GLN A 31 25.37 -6.93 -6.57
C GLN A 31 24.35 -8.05 -6.87
N CYS A 32 23.53 -8.41 -5.89
CA CYS A 32 22.51 -9.48 -6.03
C CYS A 32 21.22 -8.96 -6.68
N LYS A 33 20.98 -7.64 -6.65
CA LYS A 33 19.74 -6.96 -7.06
C LYS A 33 18.51 -7.34 -6.23
N ASP A 34 18.68 -8.14 -5.18
CA ASP A 34 17.61 -8.44 -4.23
C ASP A 34 17.19 -7.19 -3.45
N GLU A 35 15.90 -7.16 -3.15
CA GLU A 35 15.22 -6.09 -2.44
C GLU A 35 14.78 -6.59 -1.07
N TRP A 36 15.04 -5.78 -0.05
CA TRP A 36 14.70 -6.08 1.32
C TRP A 36 13.94 -4.89 1.88
N ILE A 37 12.90 -5.15 2.67
CA ILE A 37 12.16 -4.13 3.38
C ILE A 37 12.51 -4.29 4.86
N ASP A 38 12.83 -3.19 5.53
CA ASP A 38 13.08 -3.26 6.96
C ASP A 38 11.79 -3.63 7.72
N GLU A 39 11.94 -4.27 8.88
CA GLU A 39 10.80 -4.78 9.65
C GLU A 39 9.80 -3.68 10.03
N LYS A 40 10.27 -2.46 10.30
CA LYS A 40 9.39 -1.33 10.65
C LYS A 40 8.58 -0.82 9.46
N GLU A 41 9.19 -0.76 8.28
CA GLU A 41 8.53 -0.35 7.05
C GLU A 41 7.59 -1.47 6.57
N HIS A 42 7.94 -2.74 6.77
CA HIS A 42 7.03 -3.86 6.57
C HIS A 42 5.80 -3.76 7.49
N ASP A 43 6.01 -3.56 8.80
CA ASP A 43 4.91 -3.41 9.76
C ASP A 43 4.04 -2.19 9.43
N ARG A 44 4.67 -1.07 9.05
CA ARG A 44 3.96 0.11 8.56
C ARG A 44 3.11 -0.21 7.34
N LEU A 45 3.60 -0.99 6.39
CA LEU A 45 2.84 -1.41 5.20
C LEU A 45 1.67 -2.32 5.58
N VAL A 46 1.89 -3.32 6.43
CA VAL A 46 0.83 -4.19 6.95
C VAL A 46 -0.26 -3.37 7.65
N ASP A 47 0.13 -2.41 8.48
CA ASP A 47 -0.78 -1.50 9.18
C ASP A 47 -1.42 -0.47 8.26
N LEU A 48 -0.81 -0.14 7.12
CA LEU A 48 -1.40 0.77 6.12
C LEU A 48 -2.59 0.09 5.42
N PHE A 49 -2.45 -1.18 5.04
CA PHE A 49 -3.38 -1.88 4.13
C PHE A 49 -4.35 -2.83 4.83
N ARG A 50 -4.09 -3.25 6.07
CA ARG A 50 -5.04 -4.06 6.82
C ARG A 50 -6.00 -3.17 7.61
N ARG A 51 -7.29 -3.24 7.27
CA ARG A 51 -8.37 -2.51 7.98
C ARG A 51 -9.43 -3.48 8.47
N LYS A 52 -9.88 -3.26 9.70
CA LYS A 52 -11.05 -3.95 10.25
C LYS A 52 -12.30 -3.22 9.79
N THR A 53 -13.27 -3.97 9.27
CA THR A 53 -14.61 -3.45 8.99
C THR A 53 -15.34 -3.13 10.30
N PHE A 54 -16.27 -2.19 10.23
CA PHE A 54 -17.10 -1.81 11.36
C PHE A 54 -18.51 -1.46 10.89
N ASN A 55 -19.48 -1.47 11.81
CA ASN A 55 -20.84 -1.06 11.49
C ASN A 55 -20.96 0.45 11.62
N LEU A 56 -21.52 1.09 10.59
CA LEU A 56 -21.86 2.51 10.58
C LEU A 56 -23.33 2.64 10.19
N GLY A 57 -24.18 2.95 11.16
CA GLY A 57 -25.62 2.88 10.98
C GLY A 57 -26.06 1.46 10.63
N GLY A 58 -26.75 1.31 9.49
CA GLY A 58 -27.21 0.01 8.97
C GLY A 58 -26.25 -0.69 8.01
N SER A 59 -25.04 -0.18 7.79
CA SER A 59 -24.12 -0.66 6.75
C SER A 59 -22.76 -1.07 7.32
N ILE A 60 -22.08 -1.98 6.62
CA ILE A 60 -20.66 -2.28 6.87
C ILE A 60 -19.81 -1.19 6.20
N ALA A 61 -18.90 -0.62 6.97
CA ALA A 61 -17.96 0.40 6.53
C ALA A 61 -16.51 -0.04 6.74
N VAL A 62 -15.62 0.50 5.91
CA VAL A 62 -14.17 0.40 6.06
C VAL A 62 -13.55 1.77 5.83
N ARG A 63 -12.50 2.11 6.58
CA ARG A 63 -11.77 3.36 6.37
C ARG A 63 -10.81 3.20 5.19
N ILE A 64 -10.90 4.11 4.23
CA ILE A 64 -9.95 4.20 3.12
C ILE A 64 -8.70 4.93 3.64
N PRO A 65 -7.49 4.36 3.49
CA PRO A 65 -6.24 5.05 3.80
C PRO A 65 -6.14 6.39 3.06
N LYS A 66 -5.58 7.41 3.73
CA LYS A 66 -5.51 8.77 3.19
C LYS A 66 -4.71 8.82 1.90
N GLU A 67 -3.64 8.04 1.81
CA GLU A 67 -2.77 7.94 0.64
C GLU A 67 -3.53 7.47 -0.61
N ILE A 68 -4.41 6.47 -0.47
CA ILE A 68 -5.25 5.97 -1.57
C ILE A 68 -6.32 7.01 -1.92
N ALA A 69 -6.95 7.61 -0.91
CA ALA A 69 -7.95 8.65 -1.12
C ALA A 69 -7.37 9.87 -1.86
N ASP A 70 -6.18 10.33 -1.47
CA ASP A 70 -5.47 11.44 -2.11
C ASP A 70 -5.05 11.07 -3.54
N ALA A 71 -4.47 9.88 -3.74
CA ALA A 71 -4.05 9.41 -5.06
C ALA A 71 -5.21 9.29 -6.06
N LEU A 72 -6.40 8.91 -5.59
CA LEU A 72 -7.61 8.83 -6.41
C LEU A 72 -8.43 10.13 -6.39
N SER A 73 -8.04 11.13 -5.61
CA SER A 73 -8.84 12.34 -5.37
C SER A 73 -10.27 11.99 -4.95
N ILE A 74 -10.40 11.11 -3.96
CA ILE A 74 -11.63 10.77 -3.25
C ILE A 74 -11.72 11.67 -2.02
N ARG A 75 -12.82 12.41 -1.92
CA ARG A 75 -13.14 13.31 -0.81
C ARG A 75 -14.59 13.08 -0.38
N GLU A 76 -15.00 13.72 0.71
CA GLU A 76 -16.41 13.76 1.10
C GLU A 76 -17.28 14.21 -0.10
N GLY A 77 -18.38 13.49 -0.35
CA GLY A 77 -19.27 13.72 -1.49
C GLY A 77 -18.79 13.18 -2.85
N THR A 78 -17.63 12.51 -2.92
CA THR A 78 -17.21 11.84 -4.16
C THR A 78 -18.06 10.61 -4.44
N GLU A 79 -18.71 10.57 -5.61
CA GLU A 79 -19.43 9.39 -6.06
C GLU A 79 -18.46 8.30 -6.55
N VAL A 80 -18.73 7.06 -6.11
CA VAL A 80 -17.96 5.89 -6.47
C VAL A 80 -18.88 4.74 -6.84
N ASN A 81 -18.44 3.91 -7.76
CA ASN A 81 -19.08 2.66 -8.13
C ASN A 81 -18.41 1.50 -7.38
N PHE A 82 -19.23 0.53 -6.99
CA PHE A 82 -18.78 -0.73 -6.41
C PHE A 82 -19.08 -1.86 -7.39
N SER A 83 -18.10 -2.73 -7.62
CA SER A 83 -18.30 -4.00 -8.32
C SER A 83 -17.51 -5.11 -7.63
N VAL A 84 -17.84 -6.35 -7.96
CA VAL A 84 -17.16 -7.53 -7.45
C VAL A 84 -16.52 -8.27 -8.63
N GLN A 85 -15.22 -8.53 -8.54
CA GLN A 85 -14.46 -9.27 -9.55
C GLN A 85 -13.39 -10.12 -8.85
N ASP A 86 -13.25 -11.39 -9.23
CA ASP A 86 -12.22 -12.31 -8.71
C ASP A 86 -12.15 -12.34 -7.16
N ASN A 87 -13.32 -12.38 -6.51
CA ASN A 87 -13.45 -12.34 -5.05
C ASN A 87 -12.86 -11.08 -4.39
N LYS A 88 -12.79 -9.97 -5.14
CA LYS A 88 -12.35 -8.66 -4.67
C LYS A 88 -13.47 -7.64 -4.84
N ILE A 89 -13.54 -6.69 -3.91
CA ILE A 89 -14.35 -5.48 -4.07
C ILE A 89 -13.52 -4.49 -4.88
N ILE A 90 -14.06 -4.06 -6.01
CA ILE A 90 -13.48 -3.00 -6.83
C ILE A 90 -14.27 -1.72 -6.59
N ILE A 91 -13.55 -0.66 -6.23
CA ILE A 91 -14.11 0.68 -6.05
C ILE A 91 -13.51 1.58 -7.12
N SER A 92 -14.34 2.19 -7.94
CA SER A 92 -13.92 3.13 -8.98
C SER A 92 -14.66 4.46 -8.84
N LYS A 93 -14.04 5.57 -9.25
CA LYS A 93 -14.75 6.85 -9.31
C LYS A 93 -15.86 6.77 -10.34
N ALA A 94 -17.02 7.35 -10.02
CA ALA A 94 -18.06 7.54 -11.01
C ALA A 94 -17.52 8.48 -12.09
N THR A 95 -17.43 8.01 -13.33
CA THR A 95 -17.15 8.86 -14.48
C THR A 95 -18.46 9.53 -14.86
N SER A 96 -18.56 10.83 -14.60
CA SER A 96 -19.56 11.71 -15.21
C SER A 96 -19.24 11.96 -16.67
#